data_AF-A0A922M8D5-F1
#
_entry.id   AF-A0A922M8D5-F1
#
_cell.length_a   1.000
_cell.length_b   1.000
_cell.length_c   1.000
_cell.angle_alpha   90.00
_cell.angle_beta   90.00
_cell.angle_gamma   90.00
#
_symmetry.space_group_name_H-M   'P 1'
#
loop_
_entity.id
_entity.type
_entity.pdbx_description
1 polymer ?
#
loop_
_entity_poly.entity_id
_entity_poly.type
_entity_poly.pdbx_seq_one_letter_code
_entity_poly.pdbx_strand_id
1 'polypeptide(L)'
;MAREINYDSPRGGVSVITEKGETTTSHLLVQRAKAPDSGRYTCAPANANPRSVLVHVLSGEHPAAMQHGGQLRLQYPLSAALLSVIVTLMGC
;
A
#
# COMPACT_ATOMS: atom_id res chain seq x y z
N MET A 1 -8.07 -15.25 17.95
CA MET A 1 -6.89 -16.02 18.38
C MET A 1 -5.67 -15.48 17.63
N ALA A 2 -4.73 -14.81 18.30
CA ALA A 2 -3.49 -14.38 17.66
C ALA A 2 -2.54 -15.58 17.61
N ARG A 3 -2.10 -15.98 16.41
CA ARG A 3 -1.16 -17.10 16.23
C ARG A 3 0.26 -16.55 16.28
N GLU A 4 1.07 -17.06 17.21
CA GLU A 4 2.47 -16.69 17.33
C GLU A 4 3.24 -17.15 16.09
N ILE A 5 4.00 -16.23 15.49
CA ILE A 5 4.89 -16.50 14.35
C ILE A 5 6.31 -16.55 14.92
N ASN A 6 6.86 -17.76 15.02
CA ASN A 6 8.18 -18.03 15.57
C ASN A 6 8.91 -19.12 14.74
N TYR A 7 10.08 -19.57 15.19
CA TYR A 7 10.88 -20.64 14.54
C TYR A 7 10.06 -21.90 14.22
N ASP A 8 9.16 -22.32 15.12
CA ASP A 8 8.34 -23.53 14.97
C ASP A 8 6.95 -23.26 14.37
N SER A 9 6.79 -22.14 13.65
CA SER A 9 5.49 -21.77 13.10
C SER A 9 4.99 -22.86 12.12
N PRO A 10 3.77 -23.41 12.31
CA PRO A 10 3.19 -24.40 11.40
C PRO A 10 2.91 -23.81 10.00
N ARG A 11 3.02 -22.49 9.86
CA ARG A 11 2.96 -21.78 8.57
C ARG A 11 4.07 -22.26 7.62
N GLY A 12 5.25 -22.57 8.14
CA GLY A 12 6.45 -22.78 7.34
C GLY A 12 6.95 -21.50 6.65
N GLY A 13 8.17 -21.54 6.12
CA GLY A 13 8.80 -20.40 5.45
C GLY A 13 9.02 -19.19 6.36
N VAL A 14 9.12 -19.43 7.67
CA VAL A 14 9.49 -18.44 8.67
C VAL A 14 10.88 -18.79 9.15
N SER A 15 11.76 -17.80 9.22
CA SER A 15 13.07 -17.93 9.84
C SER A 15 13.29 -16.71 10.70
N VAL A 16 13.94 -16.87 11.85
CA VAL A 16 14.47 -15.71 12.57
C VAL A 16 15.97 -15.86 12.76
N ILE A 17 16.69 -14.79 12.45
CA ILE A 17 18.16 -14.73 12.47
C ILE A 17 18.52 -13.71 13.54
N THR A 18 19.39 -14.11 14.46
CA THR A 18 19.88 -13.23 15.51
C THR A 18 21.33 -12.88 15.23
N GLU A 19 21.58 -11.60 14.94
CA GLU A 19 22.90 -11.06 14.75
C GLU A 19 23.36 -10.45 16.08
N LYS A 20 24.47 -10.97 16.61
CA LYS A 20 25.05 -10.51 17.87
C LYS A 20 26.22 -9.57 17.58
N GLY A 21 26.19 -8.38 18.18
CA GLY A 21 27.23 -7.36 18.11
C GLY A 21 27.04 -6.37 19.27
N GLU A 22 27.60 -5.16 19.16
CA GLU A 22 27.34 -4.10 20.15
C GLU A 22 25.83 -3.83 20.31
N THR A 23 25.10 -3.88 19.20
CA THR A 23 23.64 -3.98 19.19
C THR A 23 23.25 -5.36 18.69
N THR A 24 22.44 -6.09 19.47
CA THR A 24 21.88 -7.37 19.03
C THR A 24 20.62 -7.13 18.23
N THR A 25 20.58 -7.64 17.00
CA THR A 25 19.44 -7.46 16.10
C THR A 25 18.78 -8.80 15.80
N SER A 26 17.44 -8.85 15.88
CA SER A 26 16.65 -10.00 15.50
C SER A 26 15.91 -9.72 14.20
N HIS A 27 16.19 -10.51 13.17
CA HIS A 27 15.58 -10.43 11.85
C HIS A 27 14.55 -11.54 11.70
N LEU A 28 13.27 -11.19 11.53
CA LEU A 28 12.21 -12.13 11.18
C LEU A 28 11.99 -12.12 9.66
N LEU A 29 12.20 -13.25 9.01
CA LEU A 29 11.96 -13.45 7.58
C LEU A 29 10.70 -14.31 7.38
N VAL A 30 9.72 -13.75 6.66
CA VAL A 30 8.45 -14.42 6.34
C VAL A 30 8.35 -14.56 4.82
N GLN A 31 8.63 -15.75 4.31
CA GLN A 31 8.60 -16.03 2.87
C GLN A 31 7.18 -16.21 2.35
N ARG A 32 6.92 -15.76 1.12
CA ARG A 32 5.61 -15.88 0.43
C ARG A 32 4.45 -15.39 1.31
N ALA A 33 4.58 -14.17 1.83
CA ALA A 33 3.58 -13.57 2.71
C ALA A 33 2.20 -13.47 2.03
N LYS A 34 1.14 -13.75 2.77
CA LYS A 34 -0.26 -13.66 2.34
C LYS A 34 -1.05 -12.77 3.28
N ALA A 35 -2.25 -12.33 2.89
CA ALA A 35 -3.11 -11.49 3.71
C ALA A 35 -3.28 -11.97 5.18
N PRO A 36 -3.41 -13.29 5.49
CA PRO A 36 -3.50 -13.79 6.86
C PRO A 36 -2.23 -13.62 7.72
N ASP A 37 -1.09 -13.31 7.10
CA ASP A 37 0.15 -12.99 7.82
C ASP A 37 0.13 -11.55 8.34
N SER A 38 -0.84 -10.72 7.94
CA SER A 38 -1.00 -9.37 8.50
C SER A 38 -1.30 -9.43 10.00
N GLY A 39 -0.71 -8.52 10.76
CA GLY A 39 -0.94 -8.46 12.20
C GLY A 39 0.12 -7.70 12.97
N ARG A 40 0.02 -7.75 14.31
CA ARG A 40 1.01 -7.16 15.21
C ARG A 40 2.13 -8.15 15.47
N TYR A 41 3.31 -7.83 14.96
CA TYR A 41 4.53 -8.58 15.21
C TYR A 41 5.22 -7.97 16.43
N THR A 42 5.59 -8.80 17.40
CA THR A 42 6.27 -8.36 18.63
C THR A 42 7.57 -9.10 18.80
N CYS A 43 8.66 -8.37 18.91
CA CYS A 43 9.95 -8.89 19.33
C CYS A 43 10.04 -8.77 20.85
N ALA A 44 10.21 -9.88 21.56
CA ALA A 44 10.27 -9.92 23.03
C ALA A 44 11.52 -10.71 23.47
N PRO A 45 12.71 -10.06 23.49
CA PRO A 45 13.93 -10.69 23.97
C PRO A 45 13.90 -10.90 25.49
N ALA A 46 14.64 -11.88 26.01
CA ALA A 46 14.65 -12.22 27.43
C ALA A 46 15.27 -11.13 28.35
N ASN A 47 16.10 -10.26 27.78
CA ASN A 47 16.93 -9.30 28.49
C ASN A 47 16.69 -7.83 28.08
N ALA A 48 15.62 -7.55 27.33
CA ALA A 48 15.27 -6.18 26.96
C ALA A 48 13.75 -6.02 26.79
N ASN A 49 13.30 -4.77 26.70
CA ASN A 49 11.88 -4.47 26.57
C ASN A 49 11.31 -4.96 25.22
N PRO A 50 10.08 -5.50 25.20
CA PRO A 50 9.43 -5.89 23.95
C PRO A 50 9.16 -4.70 23.04
N ARG A 51 9.21 -4.92 21.72
CA ARG A 51 8.87 -3.92 20.71
C ARG A 51 7.92 -4.51 19.67
N SER A 52 6.86 -3.78 19.35
CA SER A 52 5.86 -4.20 18.37
C SER A 52 5.86 -3.34 17.10
N VAL A 53 5.53 -3.96 15.97
CA VAL A 53 5.24 -3.31 14.69
C VAL A 53 3.95 -3.89 14.12
N LEU A 54 3.19 -3.07 13.38
CA LEU A 54 2.00 -3.54 12.65
C LEU A 54 2.40 -3.81 11.20
N VAL A 55 2.16 -5.04 10.73
CA VAL A 55 2.44 -5.47 9.36
C VAL A 55 1.12 -5.66 8.63
N HIS A 56 1.04 -5.10 7.43
CA HIS A 56 -0.10 -5.27 6.54
C HIS A 56 0.37 -5.85 5.21
N VAL A 57 -0.12 -7.03 4.86
CA VAL A 57 0.23 -7.73 3.63
C VAL A 57 -0.86 -7.47 2.58
N LEU A 58 -0.47 -6.77 1.53
CA LEU A 58 -1.34 -6.45 0.41
C LEU A 58 -1.27 -7.58 -0.64
N SER A 59 -2.44 -7.97 -1.17
CA SER A 59 -2.50 -8.77 -2.40
C SER A 59 -2.50 -7.80 -3.59
N GLY A 60 -1.82 -8.17 -4.69
CA GLY A 60 -1.36 -7.27 -5.76
C GLY A 60 -2.33 -6.21 -6.29
N GLU A 61 -1.69 -5.12 -6.75
CA GLU A 61 -2.14 -4.05 -7.65
C GLU A 61 -3.63 -3.75 -7.69
N HIS A 62 -4.07 -2.83 -6.84
CA HIS A 62 -5.17 -1.96 -7.20
C HIS A 62 -4.56 -0.88 -8.09
N PRO A 63 -4.64 -0.96 -9.44
CA PRO A 63 -4.33 0.22 -10.23
C PRO A 63 -5.23 1.32 -9.69
N ALA A 64 -4.63 2.42 -9.21
CA ALA A 64 -5.40 3.59 -8.83
C ALA A 64 -6.32 3.92 -10.02
N ALA A 65 -7.58 4.26 -9.74
CA ALA A 65 -8.47 4.76 -10.77
C ALA A 65 -7.83 6.04 -11.34
N MET A 66 -7.06 5.91 -12.42
CA MET A 66 -6.52 7.04 -13.15
C MET A 66 -7.70 7.70 -13.84
N GLN A 67 -8.27 8.70 -13.18
CA GLN A 67 -9.33 9.52 -13.73
C GLN A 67 -8.70 10.35 -14.86
N HIS A 68 -8.77 9.83 -16.10
CA HIS A 68 -8.44 10.63 -17.28
C HIS A 68 -9.29 11.91 -17.20
N GLY A 69 -8.62 13.05 -17.09
CA GLY A 69 -9.24 14.37 -17.02
C GLY A 69 -10.28 14.52 -18.10
N GLY A 70 -11.45 15.02 -17.70
CA GLY A 70 -12.66 15.04 -18.51
C GLY A 70 -12.41 15.45 -19.95
N GLN A 71 -12.74 14.56 -20.88
CA GLN A 71 -12.92 14.96 -22.27
C GLN A 71 -14.05 16.00 -22.29
N LEU A 72 -13.72 17.27 -22.55
CA LEU A 72 -14.68 18.29 -22.93
C LEU A 72 -15.28 17.85 -24.27
N ARG A 73 -16.30 16.99 -24.22
CA ARG A 73 -17.16 16.75 -25.37
C ARG A 73 -17.95 18.04 -25.58
N LEU A 74 -17.54 18.83 -26.57
CA LEU A 74 -18.35 19.91 -27.09
C LEU A 74 -19.56 19.28 -27.79
N GLN A 75 -20.60 19.00 -27.00
CA GLN A 75 -21.75 18.20 -27.40
C GLN A 75 -22.53 18.84 -28.57
N TYR A 76 -22.28 20.12 -28.86
CA TYR A 76 -22.93 20.89 -29.91
C TYR A 76 -21.95 21.89 -30.57
N PRO A 77 -21.07 21.43 -31.49
CA PRO A 77 -20.02 22.27 -32.08
C PRO A 77 -20.58 23.47 -32.86
N LEU A 78 -21.75 23.32 -33.47
CA LEU A 78 -22.46 24.40 -34.19
C LEU A 78 -22.92 25.51 -33.24
N SER A 79 -23.41 25.16 -32.05
CA SER A 79 -23.87 26.16 -31.08
C SER A 79 -22.70 26.97 -30.50
N ALA A 80 -21.56 26.32 -30.28
CA ALA A 80 -20.33 26.97 -29.82
C ALA A 80 -19.71 27.86 -30.91
N ALA A 81 -19.77 27.44 -32.17
CA ALA A 81 -19.37 28.27 -33.31
C ALA A 81 -20.27 29.51 -33.43
N LEU A 82 -21.59 29.34 -33.27
CA LEU A 82 -22.54 30.46 -33.30
C LEU A 82 -22.29 31.44 -32.15
N LEU A 83 -22.08 30.95 -30.93
CA LEU A 83 -21.72 31.77 -29.77
C LEU A 83 -20.41 32.53 -30.00
N SER A 84 -19.39 31.89 -30.57
CA SER A 84 -18.13 32.56 -30.92
C SER A 84 -18.34 33.70 -31.91
N VAL A 85 -19.15 33.48 -32.95
CA VAL A 85 -19.44 34.50 -33.98
C VAL A 85 -20.20 35.68 -33.37
N ILE A 86 -21.20 35.41 -32.52
CA ILE A 86 -21.97 36.45 -31.82
C ILE A 86 -21.06 37.27 -30.92
N VAL A 87 -20.18 36.64 -30.12
CA VAL A 87 -19.24 37.37 -29.24
C VAL A 87 -18.28 38.25 -30.05
N THR A 88 -17.79 37.77 -31.20
CA THR A 88 -16.91 38.59 -32.06
C THR A 88 -17.64 39.76 -32.74
N LEU A 89 -18.92 39.60 -33.07
CA LEU A 89 -19.72 40.65 -33.71
C LEU A 89 -20.25 41.69 -32.71
N MET A 90 -20.51 41.28 -31.46
CA MET A 90 -20.95 42.16 -30.38
C MET A 90 -19.79 42.78 -29.60
N GLY A 91 -18.55 42.34 -29.84
CA GLY A 91 -17.32 42.82 -29.20
C GLY A 91 -16.51 43.83 -30.03
N CYS A 92 -17.09 44.39 -31.10
CA CYS A 92 -16.60 45.58 -31.79
C CYS A 92 -17.57 46.74 -31.56
#